data_AF-A0A6S7J653-F1
#
_entry.id   AF-A0A6S7J653-F1
#
_cell.length_a   1.000
_cell.length_b   1.000
_cell.length_c   1.000
_cell.angle_alpha   90.00
_cell.angle_beta   90.00
_cell.angle_gamma   90.00
#
_symmetry.space_group_name_H-M   'P 1'
#
loop_
_entity.id
_entity.type
_entity.pdbx_description
1 polymer ?
#
loop_
_entity_poly.entity_id
_entity_poly.type
_entity_poly.pdbx_seq_one_letter_code
_entity_poly.pdbx_strand_id
1 'polypeptide(L)'
;MRNNSHTDRTIKKASAKVKLLSHIRQNVSPYVAEKIYKVMIEPTLGYCGNLFHGISNTTVNRFQQIQDRAVNIVYGTNVTPNRWCSIRNVRKLHRAQEVFKCLNGLVPNQFNGIFNKFSHQKETRGNNSKLRLPKVKTETGHKMFSFQGALVFNELPENLRNET
;
A
#
# COMPACT_ATOMS: atom_id res chain seq x y z
N MET A 1 -9.94 18.61 -4.19
CA MET A 1 -8.54 19.06 -3.99
C MET A 1 -8.28 19.42 -2.51
N ARG A 2 -8.20 18.45 -1.57
CA ARG A 2 -7.94 18.74 -0.14
C ARG A 2 -7.04 17.73 0.60
N ASN A 3 -6.28 16.89 -0.11
CA ASN A 3 -5.46 15.84 0.50
C ASN A 3 -3.97 16.19 0.66
N ASN A 4 -3.48 17.33 0.17
CA ASN A 4 -2.04 17.62 0.23
C ASN A 4 -1.53 18.00 1.63
N SER A 5 -2.30 18.73 2.44
CA SER A 5 -1.79 19.23 3.73
C SER A 5 -1.48 18.11 4.74
N HIS A 6 -2.29 17.05 4.78
CA HIS A 6 -2.05 15.91 5.65
C HIS A 6 -0.87 15.06 5.14
N THR A 7 -0.81 14.80 3.82
CA THR A 7 0.28 14.03 3.23
C THR A 7 1.62 14.75 3.37
N ASP A 8 1.64 16.07 3.21
CA ASP A 8 2.82 16.90 3.44
C ASP A 8 3.29 16.87 4.89
N ARG A 9 2.37 16.92 5.86
CA ARG A 9 2.71 16.76 7.28
C ARG A 9 3.34 15.40 7.54
N THR A 10 2.79 14.33 6.97
CA THR A 10 3.34 12.98 7.16
C THR A 10 4.69 12.81 6.47
N ILE A 11 4.86 13.37 5.27
CA ILE A 11 6.15 13.42 4.57
C ILE A 11 7.18 14.16 5.43
N LYS A 12 6.84 15.33 5.99
CA LYS A 12 7.74 16.07 6.89
C LYS A 12 8.13 15.25 8.11
N LYS A 13 7.17 14.57 8.75
CA LYS A 13 7.44 13.67 9.89
C LYS A 13 8.35 12.51 9.51
N ALA A 14 8.09 11.84 8.38
CA ALA A 14 8.91 10.74 7.90
C ALA A 14 10.34 11.22 7.58
N SER A 15 10.49 12.34 6.88
CA SER A 15 11.79 12.94 6.58
C SER A 15 12.57 13.31 7.83
N ALA A 16 11.92 13.84 8.87
CA ALA A 16 12.56 14.13 10.15
C ALA A 16 13.11 12.86 10.82
N LYS A 17 12.33 11.75 10.79
CA LYS A 17 12.78 10.46 11.31
C LYS A 17 13.94 9.87 10.50
N VAL A 18 13.94 10.02 9.16
CA VAL A 18 15.10 9.63 8.33
C VAL A 18 16.33 10.46 8.66
N LYS A 19 16.17 11.76 8.92
CA LYS A 19 17.28 12.62 9.36
C LYS A 19 17.86 12.15 10.70
N LEU A 20 17.01 11.80 11.65
CA LEU A 20 17.45 11.20 12.92
C LEU A 20 18.20 9.89 12.69
N LEU A 21 17.67 9.01 11.84
CA LEU A 21 18.35 7.76 11.46
C LEU A 21 19.75 8.02 10.89
N SER A 22 19.90 9.05 10.06
CA SER A 22 21.20 9.46 9.50
C SER A 22 22.20 9.88 10.57
N HIS A 23 21.76 10.55 11.65
CA HIS A 23 22.63 10.98 12.74
C HIS A 23 23.11 9.80 13.59
N ILE A 24 22.21 8.86 13.91
CA ILE A 24 22.56 7.70 14.75
C ILE A 24 23.31 6.62 13.96
N ARG A 25 23.28 6.66 12.62
CA ARG A 25 23.80 5.61 11.75
C ARG A 25 25.27 5.25 12.00
N GLN A 26 26.10 6.21 12.39
CA GLN A 26 27.51 6.00 12.68
C GLN A 26 27.74 5.14 13.93
N ASN A 27 26.77 5.11 14.86
CA ASN A 27 26.88 4.42 16.14
C ASN A 27 26.15 3.06 16.17
N VAL A 28 25.55 2.64 15.05
CA VAL A 28 24.76 1.40 14.98
C VAL A 28 25.12 0.55 13.77
N SER A 29 24.99 -0.77 13.91
CA SER A 29 25.18 -1.69 12.79
C SER A 29 24.08 -1.52 11.73
N PRO A 30 24.33 -1.90 10.45
CA PRO A 30 23.31 -1.85 9.40
C PRO A 30 22.04 -2.64 9.76
N TYR A 31 22.19 -3.78 10.47
CA TYR A 31 21.09 -4.60 10.93
C TYR A 31 20.18 -3.86 11.92
N VAL A 32 20.77 -3.20 12.92
CA VAL A 32 20.02 -2.42 13.90
C VAL A 32 19.36 -1.20 13.24
N ALA A 33 20.08 -0.53 12.32
CA ALA A 33 19.53 0.60 11.56
C ALA A 33 18.30 0.19 10.71
N GLU A 34 18.32 -1.00 10.11
CA GLU A 34 17.17 -1.55 9.40
C GLU A 34 15.98 -1.78 10.35
N LYS A 35 16.21 -2.35 11.53
CA LYS A 35 15.15 -2.54 12.53
C LYS A 35 14.57 -1.21 13.00
N ILE A 36 15.41 -0.20 13.23
CA ILE A 36 14.96 1.16 13.57
C ILE A 36 14.08 1.73 12.45
N TYR A 37 14.47 1.55 11.18
CA TYR A 37 13.64 1.94 10.05
C TYR A 37 12.27 1.26 10.08
N LYS A 38 12.23 -0.07 10.22
CA LYS A 38 10.99 -0.87 10.24
C LYS A 38 10.04 -0.49 11.38
N VAL A 39 10.57 -0.07 12.53
CA VAL A 39 9.74 0.30 13.69
C VAL A 39 9.33 1.77 13.67
N MET A 40 10.22 2.68 13.25
CA MET A 40 9.96 4.11 13.37
C MET A 40 9.43 4.77 12.10
N ILE A 41 10.02 4.42 10.95
CA ILE A 41 9.82 5.13 9.67
C ILE A 41 8.78 4.39 8.83
N GLU A 42 8.93 3.08 8.67
CA GLU A 42 8.03 2.25 7.87
C GLU A 42 6.57 2.39 8.29
N PRO A 43 6.18 2.43 9.58
CA PRO A 43 4.78 2.63 9.96
C PRO A 43 4.30 4.05 9.64
N THR A 44 5.18 5.04 9.58
CA THR A 44 4.80 6.41 9.16
C THR A 44 4.51 6.47 7.66
N LEU A 45 5.26 5.68 6.87
CA LEU A 45 5.05 5.51 5.43
C LEU A 45 3.89 4.54 5.12
N GLY A 46 3.66 3.55 5.97
CA GLY A 46 2.69 2.46 5.81
C GLY A 46 1.31 2.71 6.43
N TYR A 47 1.22 3.53 7.50
CA TYR A 47 -0.04 4.11 7.97
C TYR A 47 -0.71 4.94 6.86
N CYS A 48 0.12 5.48 5.95
CA CYS A 48 -0.32 6.09 4.70
C CYS A 48 -0.78 5.07 3.63
N GLY A 49 -0.94 3.79 3.94
CA GLY A 49 -1.60 2.81 3.07
C GLY A 49 -3.12 2.92 3.19
N ASN A 50 -3.61 2.96 4.44
CA ASN A 50 -5.04 2.96 4.77
C ASN A 50 -5.77 4.26 4.46
N LEU A 51 -5.11 5.40 4.69
CA LEU A 51 -5.71 6.72 4.46
C LEU A 51 -5.71 7.18 2.98
N PHE A 52 -5.21 6.35 2.06
CA PHE A 52 -4.68 6.81 0.77
C PHE A 52 -5.34 6.14 -0.44
N HIS A 53 -6.62 5.83 -0.35
CA HIS A 53 -7.42 5.64 -1.55
C HIS A 53 -7.40 6.94 -2.35
N GLY A 54 -6.72 6.93 -3.50
CA GLY A 54 -6.75 8.04 -4.44
C GLY A 54 -5.67 9.12 -4.36
N ILE A 55 -4.53 8.88 -3.72
CA ILE A 55 -3.42 9.84 -3.84
C ILE A 55 -2.76 9.86 -5.21
N SER A 56 -2.18 11.01 -5.56
CA SER A 56 -1.46 11.21 -6.80
C SER A 56 -0.15 10.42 -6.82
N ASN A 57 0.29 10.05 -8.02
CA ASN A 57 1.59 9.44 -8.25
C ASN A 57 2.74 10.34 -7.77
N THR A 58 2.57 11.66 -7.79
CA THR A 58 3.56 12.61 -7.28
C THR A 58 3.82 12.42 -5.78
N THR A 59 2.78 12.21 -4.97
CA THR A 59 2.94 11.93 -3.54
C THR A 59 3.55 10.54 -3.30
N VAL A 60 3.15 9.53 -4.08
CA VAL A 60 3.77 8.19 -4.02
C VAL A 60 5.28 8.29 -4.28
N ASN A 61 5.68 9.03 -5.30
CA ASN A 61 7.10 9.20 -5.66
C ASN A 61 7.88 9.89 -4.54
N ARG A 62 7.29 10.90 -3.86
CA ARG A 62 7.92 11.54 -2.70
C ARG A 62 8.13 10.57 -1.54
N PHE A 63 7.17 9.66 -1.28
CA PHE A 63 7.37 8.61 -0.28
C PHE A 63 8.46 7.61 -0.69
N GLN A 64 8.52 7.24 -1.97
CA GLN A 64 9.58 6.38 -2.50
C GLN A 64 10.95 7.02 -2.30
N GLN A 65 11.11 8.31 -2.61
CA GLN A 65 12.36 9.04 -2.39
C GLN A 65 12.82 9.04 -0.92
N ILE A 66 11.88 9.13 0.03
CA ILE A 66 12.20 9.03 1.47
C ILE A 66 12.67 7.62 1.83
N GLN A 67 12.00 6.60 1.27
CA GLN A 67 12.41 5.20 1.42
C GLN A 67 13.81 4.98 0.85
N ASP A 68 14.06 5.41 -0.39
CA ASP A 68 15.35 5.27 -1.07
C ASP A 68 16.48 5.95 -0.29
N ARG A 69 16.22 7.15 0.23
CA ARG A 69 17.16 7.84 1.12
C ARG A 69 17.47 7.02 2.37
N ALA A 70 16.47 6.42 2.99
CA ALA A 70 16.66 5.57 4.16
C ALA A 70 17.43 4.27 3.81
N VAL A 71 17.17 3.65 2.65
CA VAL A 71 17.97 2.50 2.14
C VAL A 71 19.43 2.90 2.04
N ASN A 72 19.71 4.04 1.42
CA ASN A 72 21.07 4.55 1.23
C ASN A 72 21.78 4.84 2.55
N ILE A 73 21.06 5.34 3.57
CA ILE A 73 21.63 5.54 4.91
C ILE A 73 21.96 4.21 5.56
N VAL A 74 21.08 3.21 5.47
CA VAL A 74 21.26 1.93 6.15
C VAL A 74 22.39 1.13 5.49
N TYR A 75 22.35 0.97 4.16
CA TYR A 75 23.23 0.05 3.46
C TYR A 75 24.31 0.70 2.57
N GLY A 76 24.25 2.01 2.34
CA GLY A 76 25.16 2.73 1.43
C GLY A 76 24.59 2.92 0.03
N THR A 77 25.28 3.69 -0.80
CA THR A 77 24.83 4.15 -2.13
C THR A 77 24.90 3.08 -3.23
N ASN A 78 25.66 2.00 -3.02
CA ASN A 78 25.91 0.97 -4.04
C ASN A 78 25.07 -0.30 -3.84
N VAL A 79 24.00 -0.21 -3.05
CA VAL A 79 23.19 -1.38 -2.70
C VAL A 79 22.02 -1.54 -3.67
N THR A 80 21.78 -2.78 -4.06
CA THR A 80 20.80 -3.18 -5.07
C THR A 80 19.41 -2.56 -4.84
N PRO A 81 18.72 -2.15 -5.92
CA PRO A 81 17.46 -1.39 -5.86
C PRO A 81 16.25 -2.16 -5.28
N ASN A 82 16.44 -3.35 -4.72
CA ASN A 82 15.36 -4.28 -4.34
C ASN A 82 15.40 -4.74 -2.88
N ARG A 83 16.18 -4.09 -2.01
CA ARG A 83 16.29 -4.54 -0.61
C ARG A 83 15.02 -4.36 0.20
N TRP A 84 14.25 -3.30 -0.07
CA TRP A 84 12.94 -3.07 0.52
C TRP A 84 11.86 -3.02 -0.57
N CYS A 85 10.66 -3.50 -0.26
CA CYS A 85 9.53 -3.42 -1.20
C CYS A 85 9.19 -1.96 -1.50
N SER A 86 8.98 -1.63 -2.78
CA SER A 86 8.57 -0.28 -3.18
C SER A 86 7.27 0.14 -2.50
N ILE A 87 7.12 1.44 -2.22
CA ILE A 87 5.88 2.00 -1.65
C ILE A 87 4.67 1.63 -2.51
N ARG A 88 4.84 1.56 -3.84
CA ARG A 88 3.77 1.15 -4.76
C ARG A 88 3.32 -0.29 -4.50
N ASN A 89 4.26 -1.21 -4.31
CA ASN A 89 3.96 -2.62 -4.05
C ASN A 89 3.37 -2.83 -2.65
N VAL A 90 3.92 -2.16 -1.63
CA VAL A 90 3.35 -2.17 -0.27
C VAL A 90 1.90 -1.71 -0.29
N ARG A 91 1.57 -0.66 -1.06
CA ARG A 91 0.19 -0.19 -1.23
C ARG A 91 -0.71 -1.17 -1.98
N LYS A 92 -0.18 -1.94 -2.94
CA LYS A 92 -0.93 -3.00 -3.62
C LYS A 92 -1.23 -4.14 -2.63
N LEU A 93 -0.21 -4.59 -1.90
CA LEU A 93 -0.34 -5.63 -0.87
C LEU A 93 -1.38 -5.25 0.19
N HIS A 94 -1.27 -4.03 0.73
CA HIS A 94 -2.22 -3.55 1.74
C HIS A 94 -3.65 -3.50 1.19
N ARG A 95 -3.86 -3.05 -0.05
CA ARG A 95 -5.19 -3.06 -0.67
C ARG A 95 -5.73 -4.48 -0.83
N ALA A 96 -4.89 -5.41 -1.28
CA ALA A 96 -5.28 -6.82 -1.38
C ALA A 96 -5.67 -7.41 -0.02
N GLN A 97 -4.90 -7.12 1.04
CA GLN A 97 -5.20 -7.55 2.41
C GLN A 97 -6.53 -6.98 2.93
N GLU A 98 -6.82 -5.71 2.67
CA GLU A 98 -8.11 -5.11 3.07
C GLU A 98 -9.29 -5.71 2.30
N VAL A 99 -9.12 -5.98 1.00
CA VAL A 99 -10.15 -6.68 0.21
C VAL A 99 -10.38 -8.10 0.75
N PHE A 100 -9.31 -8.83 1.06
CA PHE A 100 -9.39 -10.15 1.70
C PHE A 100 -10.20 -10.10 3.00
N LYS A 101 -9.93 -9.12 3.86
CA LYS A 101 -10.70 -8.94 5.11
C LYS A 101 -12.17 -8.64 4.85
N CYS A 102 -12.48 -7.81 3.85
CA CYS A 102 -13.86 -7.49 3.48
C CYS A 102 -14.62 -8.72 2.96
N LEU A 103 -13.96 -9.59 2.18
CA LEU A 103 -14.56 -10.82 1.66
C LEU A 103 -14.81 -11.86 2.75
N ASN A 104 -13.94 -11.92 3.77
CA ASN A 104 -14.03 -12.86 4.88
C ASN A 104 -14.86 -12.32 6.08
N GLY A 105 -15.49 -11.16 5.97
CA GLY A 105 -16.26 -10.56 7.06
C GLY A 105 -15.41 -10.16 8.29
N LEU A 106 -14.09 -9.99 8.12
CA LEU A 106 -13.16 -9.56 9.18
C LEU A 106 -13.15 -8.03 9.37
N VAL A 107 -14.16 -7.34 8.82
CA VAL A 107 -14.33 -5.89 8.86
C VAL A 107 -15.62 -5.53 9.59
N PRO A 108 -15.75 -4.33 10.15
CA PRO A 108 -17.02 -3.86 10.71
C PRO A 108 -18.16 -3.98 9.69
N ASN A 109 -19.38 -4.30 10.18
CA ASN A 109 -20.55 -4.58 9.34
C ASN A 109 -20.83 -3.54 8.24
N GLN A 110 -20.50 -2.28 8.48
CA GLN A 110 -20.62 -1.18 7.51
C GLN A 110 -19.78 -1.35 6.23
N PHE A 111 -18.75 -2.20 6.26
CA PHE A 111 -17.88 -2.50 5.13
C PHE A 111 -18.16 -3.87 4.50
N ASN A 112 -19.10 -4.65 5.05
CA ASN A 112 -19.54 -5.89 4.43
C ASN A 112 -20.30 -5.62 3.13
N GLY A 113 -20.08 -6.45 2.12
CA GLY A 113 -20.76 -6.35 0.83
C GLY A 113 -20.27 -5.23 -0.10
N ILE A 114 -19.17 -4.53 0.24
CA ILE A 114 -18.52 -3.56 -0.67
C ILE A 114 -18.03 -4.24 -1.95
N PHE A 115 -17.57 -5.49 -1.85
CA PHE A 115 -17.07 -6.28 -2.96
C PHE A 115 -18.01 -7.44 -3.24
N ASN A 116 -18.33 -7.62 -4.52
CA ASN A 116 -19.16 -8.72 -4.99
C ASN A 116 -18.37 -9.53 -6.02
N LYS A 117 -18.31 -10.86 -5.85
CA LYS A 117 -17.73 -11.77 -6.83
C LYS A 117 -18.60 -11.77 -8.09
N PHE A 118 -17.98 -11.94 -9.26
CA PHE A 118 -18.68 -12.00 -10.53
C PHE A 118 -19.35 -13.37 -10.65
N SER A 119 -20.68 -13.39 -10.74
CA SER A 119 -21.47 -14.59 -10.97
C SER A 119 -22.03 -14.59 -12.38
N HIS A 120 -21.69 -15.60 -13.17
CA HIS A 120 -22.34 -15.91 -14.44
C HIS A 120 -23.52 -16.87 -14.19
N GLN A 121 -24.54 -16.83 -15.05
CA GLN A 121 -25.64 -17.80 -15.03
C GLN A 121 -25.19 -19.22 -15.44
N LYS A 122 -24.03 -19.33 -16.12
CA LYS A 122 -23.41 -20.61 -16.49
C LYS A 122 -22.17 -20.83 -15.64
N GLU A 123 -22.09 -22.01 -15.01
CA GLU A 123 -20.95 -22.53 -14.26
C GLU A 123 -19.73 -22.64 -15.21
N THR A 124 -18.92 -21.60 -15.29
CA THR A 124 -17.65 -21.62 -16.02
C THR A 124 -16.50 -21.73 -15.02
N ARG A 125 -15.34 -22.26 -15.45
CA ARG A 125 -14.16 -22.42 -14.56
C ARG A 125 -13.69 -21.12 -13.90
N GLY A 126 -14.04 -19.95 -14.45
CA GLY A 126 -13.74 -18.64 -13.87
C GLY A 126 -14.89 -17.99 -13.08
N ASN A 127 -16.00 -18.70 -12.86
CA ASN A 127 -17.14 -18.20 -12.08
C ASN A 127 -16.68 -17.94 -10.63
N ASN A 128 -17.08 -16.81 -10.05
CA ASN A 128 -16.67 -16.36 -8.71
C ASN A 128 -15.16 -16.12 -8.48
N SER A 129 -14.30 -16.24 -9.51
CA SER A 129 -12.85 -16.02 -9.36
C SER A 129 -12.46 -14.54 -9.29
N LYS A 130 -13.28 -13.63 -9.82
CA LYS A 130 -12.97 -12.19 -9.94
C LYS A 130 -14.03 -11.35 -9.24
N LEU A 131 -13.62 -10.18 -8.74
CA LEU A 131 -14.53 -9.17 -8.20
C LEU A 131 -15.11 -8.29 -9.31
N ARG A 132 -16.38 -7.94 -9.16
CA ARG A 132 -17.07 -7.01 -10.04
C ARG A 132 -16.54 -5.60 -9.80
N LEU A 133 -16.01 -4.98 -10.84
CA LEU A 133 -15.62 -3.58 -10.81
C LEU A 133 -16.87 -2.67 -10.78
N PRO A 134 -16.96 -1.71 -9.86
CA PRO A 134 -18.02 -0.71 -9.86
C PRO A 134 -18.03 0.09 -11.16
N LYS A 135 -19.22 0.43 -11.68
CA LYS A 135 -19.35 1.35 -12.82
C LYS A 135 -19.10 2.77 -12.34
N VAL A 136 -17.99 3.36 -12.74
CA VAL A 136 -17.61 4.71 -12.32
C VAL A 136 -17.46 5.62 -13.53
N LYS A 137 -18.02 6.84 -13.45
CA LYS A 137 -17.91 7.87 -14.49
C LYS A 137 -16.89 8.97 -14.19
N THR A 138 -16.41 9.07 -12.95
CA THR A 138 -15.52 10.14 -12.49
C THR A 138 -14.12 9.62 -12.18
N GLU A 139 -13.08 10.43 -12.41
CA GLU A 139 -11.70 10.07 -12.01
C GLU A 139 -11.58 9.81 -10.51
N THR A 140 -12.36 10.51 -9.69
CA THR A 140 -12.36 10.34 -8.24
C THR A 140 -12.92 8.98 -7.85
N GLY A 141 -13.97 8.50 -8.53
CA GLY A 141 -14.47 7.15 -8.26
C GLY A 141 -13.48 6.05 -8.70
N HIS A 142 -12.70 6.28 -9.76
CA HIS A 142 -11.65 5.34 -10.18
C HIS A 142 -10.54 5.23 -9.14
N LYS A 143 -10.44 6.22 -8.25
CA LYS A 143 -9.49 6.31 -7.14
C LYS A 143 -10.05 5.75 -5.81
N MET A 144 -11.35 5.46 -5.74
CA MET A 144 -12.00 4.92 -4.55
C MET A 144 -11.53 3.50 -4.22
N PHE A 145 -11.66 3.12 -2.96
CA PHE A 145 -11.31 1.79 -2.47
C PHE A 145 -12.05 0.67 -3.20
N SER A 146 -13.37 0.81 -3.41
CA SER A 146 -14.18 -0.21 -4.07
C SER A 146 -13.70 -0.52 -5.49
N PHE A 147 -13.25 0.49 -6.23
CA PHE A 147 -12.72 0.31 -7.58
C PHE A 147 -11.28 -0.22 -7.55
N GLN A 148 -10.39 0.48 -6.84
CA GLN A 148 -8.96 0.15 -6.81
C GLN A 148 -8.67 -1.17 -6.09
N GLY A 149 -9.44 -1.51 -5.06
CA GLY A 149 -9.35 -2.77 -4.35
C GLY A 149 -9.77 -3.94 -5.23
N ALA A 150 -10.91 -3.83 -5.92
CA ALA A 150 -11.37 -4.85 -6.87
C ALA A 150 -10.36 -5.05 -8.01
N LEU A 151 -9.81 -3.95 -8.54
CA LEU A 151 -8.78 -4.00 -9.58
C LEU A 151 -7.52 -4.74 -9.11
N VAL A 152 -6.96 -4.37 -7.96
CA VAL A 152 -5.75 -5.00 -7.41
C VAL A 152 -6.00 -6.47 -7.07
N PHE A 153 -7.17 -6.82 -6.51
CA PHE A 153 -7.52 -8.21 -6.23
C PHE A 153 -7.60 -9.03 -7.52
N ASN A 154 -8.18 -8.49 -8.59
CA ASN A 154 -8.28 -9.17 -9.88
C ASN A 154 -6.93 -9.33 -10.61
N GLU A 155 -5.91 -8.53 -10.26
CA GLU A 155 -4.53 -8.72 -10.73
C GLU A 155 -3.80 -9.88 -10.01
N LEU A 156 -4.36 -10.42 -8.92
CA LEU A 156 -3.72 -11.50 -8.17
C LEU A 156 -3.76 -12.82 -8.95
N PRO A 157 -2.73 -13.68 -8.78
CA PRO A 157 -2.76 -15.06 -9.21
C PRO A 157 -4.02 -15.80 -8.75
N GLU A 158 -4.56 -16.68 -9.60
CA GLU A 158 -5.83 -17.36 -9.34
C GLU A 158 -5.82 -18.24 -8.09
N ASN A 159 -4.69 -18.90 -7.81
CA ASN A 159 -4.50 -19.68 -6.58
C ASN A 159 -4.74 -18.84 -5.32
N LEU A 160 -4.25 -17.60 -5.28
CA LEU A 160 -4.44 -16.70 -4.13
C LEU A 160 -5.87 -16.14 -4.04
N ARG A 161 -6.64 -16.16 -5.13
CA ARG A 161 -8.03 -15.68 -5.17
C ARG A 161 -9.05 -16.76 -4.78
N ASN A 162 -8.70 -18.04 -4.93
CA ASN A 162 -9.58 -19.15 -4.63
C ASN A 162 -9.43 -19.64 -3.17
N GLU A 163 -8.37 -19.20 -2.47
CA GLU A 163 -8.17 -19.42 -1.02
C GLU A 163 -8.98 -18.46 -0.14
N THR A 164 -9.73 -17.52 -0.73
CA THR A 164 -10.70 -16.60 -0.07
C THR A 164 -12.14 -17.01 -0.25
#